data_AF-A0A164Q2D7-F1
#
_entry.id   AF-A0A164Q2D7-F1
#
_cell.length_a   1.000
_cell.length_b   1.000
_cell.length_c   1.000
_cell.angle_alpha   90.00
_cell.angle_beta   90.00
_cell.angle_gamma   90.00
#
_symmetry.space_group_name_H-M   'P 1'
#
loop_
_entity.id
_entity.type
_entity.pdbx_description
1 polymer ?
#
loop_
_entity_poly.entity_id
_entity_poly.type
_entity_poly.pdbx_seq_one_letter_code
_entity_poly.pdbx_strand_id
1 'polypeptide(L)'
;MTTFLSLLLGLLVVLAITAATAYFVAQEFAYMTVDRSRLGAKAEAGDESARRALAVTRRTSFVLSGAQLGITVTGLLVGYVAEPLIGESLGTMLGGVGVPTGVGVAVGTVLALVLSTIIQMLFGELFPKNLAIARPEPLAKGLARSTTAYLTVFGWLIAVFDKASNALLRLLKIEPVHDVDNTATARDLEHIVADSRESGDLPDELSVLLDRILDFPQRDVEHAMIPRSRVGTVRPEATVAQVRELMARAHTRYPVVDETDQPLGVVQLADVLATALPDDAPVTDLMRPAVVLPTTMTLPDALGQLNSTRNQLACVIDEYGGFTGVLTVEDLAEELVGEITDEHDPEQPVTVTAEDDGVWVMGGDVHVDEAERALGHDLPRGDHETVSGLLIAQHGALPRAGDTIEVPLPDDPADLVHDEPVHRTLVVDVLSVERHVPRLVRVRLVEQRGDAPAADDAHPTTHEAARPTDAAEETR
;
A
#
# COMPACT_ATOMS: atom_id res chain seq x y z
N MET A 1 -28.80 57.69 20.67
CA MET A 1 -27.85 57.63 19.53
C MET A 1 -26.50 57.05 19.94
N THR A 2 -26.03 57.29 21.17
CA THR A 2 -24.77 56.74 21.71
C THR A 2 -24.80 55.22 21.95
N THR A 3 -25.85 54.67 22.58
CA THR A 3 -25.94 53.22 22.89
C THR A 3 -25.99 52.32 21.64
N PHE A 4 -26.76 52.72 20.63
CA PHE A 4 -26.85 51.98 19.36
C PHE A 4 -25.52 51.99 18.61
N LEU A 5 -24.80 53.12 18.63
CA LEU A 5 -23.49 53.24 18.02
C LEU A 5 -22.44 52.38 18.75
N SER A 6 -22.48 52.35 20.09
CA SER A 6 -21.62 51.47 20.90
C SER A 6 -21.91 49.99 20.64
N LEU A 7 -23.18 49.59 20.53
CA LEU A 7 -23.57 48.23 20.20
C LEU A 7 -23.10 47.81 18.79
N LEU A 8 -23.29 48.69 17.79
CA LEU A 8 -22.83 48.45 16.42
C LEU A 8 -21.30 48.32 16.36
N LEU A 9 -20.60 49.22 17.05
CA LEU A 9 -19.14 49.17 17.18
C LEU A 9 -18.70 47.86 17.86
N GLY A 10 -19.38 47.48 18.95
CA GLY A 10 -19.14 46.23 19.66
C GLY A 10 -19.27 45.00 18.79
N LEU A 11 -20.36 44.92 18.03
CA LEU A 11 -20.60 43.83 17.09
C LEU A 11 -19.53 43.78 16.00
N LEU A 12 -19.14 44.94 15.45
CA LEU A 12 -18.10 45.01 14.42
C LEU A 12 -16.74 44.55 14.98
N VAL A 13 -16.38 44.98 16.20
CA VAL A 13 -15.14 44.56 16.86
C VAL A 13 -15.15 43.07 17.15
N VAL A 14 -16.24 42.51 17.68
CA VAL A 14 -16.36 41.05 17.91
C VAL A 14 -16.24 40.29 16.59
N LEU A 15 -16.94 40.70 15.53
CA LEU A 15 -16.82 40.07 14.21
C LEU A 15 -15.39 40.15 13.66
N ALA A 16 -14.70 41.27 13.85
CA ALA A 16 -13.30 41.41 13.43
C ALA A 16 -12.37 40.48 14.22
N ILE A 17 -12.57 40.33 15.53
CA ILE A 17 -11.79 39.39 16.35
C ILE A 17 -12.13 37.94 15.97
N THR A 18 -13.40 37.60 15.74
CA THR A 18 -13.82 36.28 15.27
C THR A 18 -13.20 35.93 13.92
N ALA A 19 -13.12 36.89 12.99
CA ALA A 19 -12.42 36.70 11.72
C ALA A 19 -10.91 36.47 11.90
N ALA A 20 -10.29 37.14 12.88
CA ALA A 20 -8.89 36.89 13.23
C ALA A 20 -8.70 35.48 13.83
N THR A 21 -9.61 35.01 14.69
CA THR A 21 -9.59 33.62 15.18
C THR A 21 -9.74 32.63 14.03
N ALA A 22 -10.72 32.87 13.14
CA ALA A 22 -10.96 32.05 11.97
C ALA A 22 -9.73 31.91 11.09
N TYR A 23 -8.98 32.99 10.91
CA TYR A 23 -7.72 32.99 10.20
C TYR A 23 -6.68 32.06 10.85
N PHE A 24 -6.48 32.14 12.17
CA PHE A 24 -5.52 31.28 12.88
C PHE A 24 -5.95 29.80 12.86
N VAL A 25 -7.24 29.52 13.05
CA VAL A 25 -7.79 28.15 12.96
C VAL A 25 -7.62 27.59 11.54
N ALA A 26 -7.93 28.39 10.52
CA ALA A 26 -7.72 27.96 9.12
C ALA A 26 -6.24 27.65 8.83
N GLN A 27 -5.30 28.45 9.36
CA GLN A 27 -3.87 28.16 9.22
C GLN A 27 -3.47 26.86 9.90
N GLU A 28 -3.85 26.67 11.16
CA GLU A 28 -3.54 25.47 11.94
C GLU A 28 -3.97 24.21 11.18
N PHE A 29 -5.25 24.11 10.83
CA PHE A 29 -5.80 22.92 10.20
C PHE A 29 -5.37 22.78 8.74
N ALA A 30 -5.13 23.87 8.00
CA ALA A 30 -4.65 23.75 6.62
C ALA A 30 -3.23 23.18 6.59
N TYR A 31 -2.32 23.61 7.46
CA TYR A 31 -0.95 23.08 7.48
C TYR A 31 -0.81 21.72 8.18
N MET A 32 -1.75 21.36 9.05
CA MET A 32 -1.81 20.03 9.66
C MET A 32 -2.32 18.97 8.68
N THR A 33 -3.24 19.34 7.79
CA THR A 33 -3.92 18.40 6.88
C THR A 33 -3.37 18.39 5.46
N VAL A 34 -2.60 19.40 5.04
CA VAL A 34 -2.10 19.49 3.66
C VAL A 34 -1.03 18.42 3.36
N ASP A 35 -1.19 17.78 2.21
CA ASP A 35 -0.21 16.84 1.66
C ASP A 35 1.05 17.59 1.20
N ARG A 36 2.18 17.30 1.86
CA ARG A 36 3.49 17.89 1.57
C ARG A 36 4.05 17.45 0.22
N SER A 37 3.75 16.22 -0.23
CA SER A 37 4.20 15.66 -1.50
C SER A 37 3.56 16.40 -2.67
N ARG A 38 2.23 16.55 -2.65
CA ARG A 38 1.49 17.34 -3.65
C ARG A 38 1.95 18.80 -3.71
N LEU A 39 2.25 19.42 -2.56
CA LEU A 39 2.83 20.77 -2.52
C LEU A 39 4.26 20.81 -3.11
N GLY A 40 5.06 19.77 -2.88
CA GLY A 40 6.39 19.60 -3.46
C GLY A 40 6.36 19.55 -4.98
N ALA A 41 5.55 18.64 -5.54
CA ALA A 41 5.38 18.50 -6.98
C ALA A 41 4.96 19.81 -7.65
N LYS A 42 4.00 20.55 -7.06
CA LYS A 42 3.58 21.86 -7.58
C LYS A 42 4.66 22.94 -7.46
N ALA A 43 5.45 22.91 -6.40
CA ALA A 43 6.57 23.84 -6.23
C ALA A 43 7.67 23.59 -7.29
N GLU A 44 7.94 22.34 -7.63
CA GLU A 44 8.87 21.95 -8.71
C GLU A 44 8.33 22.31 -10.10
N ALA A 45 7.02 22.21 -10.30
CA ALA A 45 6.32 22.70 -11.48
C ALA A 45 6.27 24.25 -11.60
N GLY A 46 6.91 24.99 -10.68
CA GLY A 46 7.05 26.45 -10.72
C GLY A 46 5.98 27.24 -9.95
N ASP A 47 5.12 26.59 -9.16
CA ASP A 47 4.14 27.29 -8.33
C ASP A 47 4.79 27.92 -7.09
N GLU A 48 5.00 29.23 -7.17
CA GLU A 48 5.54 30.07 -6.10
C GLU A 48 4.73 30.05 -4.80
N SER A 49 3.41 29.86 -4.88
CA SER A 49 2.56 29.75 -3.70
C SER A 49 2.70 28.40 -3.02
N ALA A 50 2.83 27.32 -3.79
CA ALA A 50 3.11 25.98 -3.29
C ALA A 50 4.48 25.91 -2.61
N ARG A 51 5.51 26.52 -3.24
CA ARG A 51 6.86 26.62 -2.66
C ARG A 51 6.88 27.31 -1.30
N ARG A 52 6.12 28.41 -1.14
CA ARG A 52 5.99 29.09 0.16
C ARG A 52 5.21 28.25 1.18
N ALA A 53 4.12 27.61 0.77
CA ALA A 53 3.35 26.74 1.65
C ALA A 53 4.21 25.57 2.15
N LEU A 54 5.01 24.96 1.27
CA LEU A 54 5.95 23.90 1.61
C LEU A 54 7.04 24.37 2.60
N ALA A 55 7.54 25.60 2.46
CA ALA A 55 8.49 26.16 3.41
C ALA A 55 7.90 26.32 4.82
N VAL A 56 6.59 26.60 4.91
CA VAL A 56 5.86 26.72 6.18
C VAL A 56 5.65 25.34 6.81
N THR A 57 5.28 24.32 6.03
CA THR A 57 5.05 22.95 6.54
C THR A 57 6.32 22.27 7.07
N ARG A 58 7.52 22.72 6.68
CA ARG A 58 8.80 22.26 7.27
C ARG A 58 9.03 22.72 8.71
N ARG A 59 8.17 23.60 9.23
CA ARG A 59 8.25 24.12 10.60
C ARG A 59 6.90 23.93 11.30
N THR A 60 6.23 22.80 11.11
CA THR A 60 4.86 22.56 11.57
C THR A 60 4.70 22.84 13.07
N SER A 61 5.60 22.35 13.93
CA SER A 61 5.53 22.60 15.38
C SER A 61 5.57 24.09 15.75
N PHE A 62 6.39 24.87 15.04
CA PHE A 62 6.52 26.30 15.23
C PHE A 62 5.29 27.07 14.72
N VAL A 63 4.75 26.65 13.56
CA VAL A 63 3.52 27.21 12.98
C VAL A 63 2.33 26.94 13.90
N LEU A 64 2.21 25.71 14.38
CA LEU A 64 1.14 25.27 15.28
C LEU A 64 1.16 26.07 16.59
N SER A 65 2.34 26.22 17.19
CA SER A 65 2.53 27.04 18.40
C SER A 65 2.12 28.50 18.19
N GLY A 66 2.42 29.07 17.02
CA GLY A 66 2.01 30.42 16.65
C GLY A 66 0.49 30.56 16.48
N ALA A 67 -0.13 29.65 15.73
CA ALA A 67 -1.57 29.64 15.52
C ALA A 67 -2.33 29.51 16.85
N GLN A 68 -1.90 28.60 17.73
CA GLN A 68 -2.51 28.40 19.06
C GLN A 68 -2.43 29.65 19.93
N LEU A 69 -1.31 30.39 19.86
CA LEU A 69 -1.15 31.69 20.51
C LEU A 69 -2.18 32.70 19.98
N GLY A 70 -2.35 32.77 18.66
CA GLY A 70 -3.33 33.64 18.02
C GLY A 70 -4.77 33.32 18.41
N ILE A 71 -5.14 32.04 18.42
CA ILE A 71 -6.46 31.55 18.85
C ILE A 71 -6.71 31.95 20.31
N THR A 72 -5.74 31.70 21.20
CA THR A 72 -5.87 32.02 22.63
C THR A 72 -6.04 33.53 22.86
N VAL A 73 -5.19 34.36 22.23
CA VAL A 73 -5.24 35.82 22.37
C VAL A 73 -6.56 36.37 21.84
N THR A 74 -7.00 35.92 20.67
CA THR A 74 -8.25 36.39 20.07
C THR A 74 -9.47 35.93 20.89
N GLY A 75 -9.49 34.70 21.39
CA GLY A 75 -10.55 34.21 22.29
C GLY A 75 -10.66 35.03 23.58
N LEU A 76 -9.52 35.36 24.21
CA LEU A 76 -9.48 36.23 25.39
C LEU A 76 -9.99 37.65 25.08
N LEU A 77 -9.61 38.21 23.93
CA LEU A 77 -10.06 39.54 23.50
C LEU A 77 -11.56 39.59 23.27
N VAL A 78 -12.16 38.55 22.68
CA VAL A 78 -13.62 38.48 22.54
C VAL A 78 -14.29 38.52 23.91
N GLY A 79 -13.83 37.69 24.86
CA GLY A 79 -14.37 37.67 26.22
C GLY A 79 -14.25 39.03 26.92
N TYR A 80 -13.11 39.70 26.77
CA TYR A 80 -12.84 41.02 27.37
C TYR A 80 -13.70 42.13 26.77
N VAL A 81 -14.00 42.07 25.47
CA VAL A 81 -14.68 43.14 24.73
C VAL A 81 -16.20 42.95 24.67
N ALA A 82 -16.69 41.70 24.73
CA ALA A 82 -18.11 41.38 24.58
C ALA A 82 -18.99 42.00 25.68
N GLU A 83 -18.56 41.95 26.95
CA GLU A 83 -19.30 42.53 28.07
C GLU A 83 -19.46 44.07 27.97
N PRO A 84 -18.38 44.87 27.89
CA PRO A 84 -18.51 46.33 27.90
C PRO A 84 -19.15 46.89 26.62
N LEU A 85 -18.93 46.28 25.45
CA LEU A 85 -19.46 46.84 24.20
C LEU A 85 -20.88 46.36 23.88
N ILE A 86 -21.19 45.09 24.18
CA ILE A 86 -22.46 44.46 23.81
C ILE A 86 -23.34 44.27 25.04
N GLY A 87 -22.80 43.74 26.14
CA GLY A 87 -23.53 43.45 27.37
C GLY A 87 -24.14 44.69 28.05
N GLU A 88 -23.35 45.74 28.27
CA GLU A 88 -23.83 47.00 28.86
C GLU A 88 -24.86 47.71 27.96
N SER A 89 -24.62 47.70 26.65
CA SER A 89 -25.51 48.29 25.64
C SER A 89 -26.87 47.56 25.60
N LEU A 90 -26.87 46.23 25.64
CA LEU A 90 -28.09 45.42 25.75
C LEU A 90 -28.81 45.66 27.09
N GLY A 91 -28.08 45.72 28.19
CA GLY A 91 -28.62 45.97 29.53
C GLY A 91 -29.32 47.34 29.65
N THR A 92 -28.76 48.39 29.03
CA THR A 92 -29.40 49.71 28.99
C THR A 92 -30.65 49.74 28.10
N MET A 93 -30.66 49.01 26.98
CA MET A 93 -31.84 48.89 26.13
C MET A 93 -32.98 48.11 26.81
N LEU A 94 -32.65 47.12 27.65
CA LEU A 94 -33.62 46.35 28.45
C LEU A 94 -34.20 47.13 29.64
N GLY A 95 -33.51 48.17 30.11
CA GLY A 95 -33.95 49.03 31.22
C GLY A 95 -35.25 49.81 30.96
N GLY A 96 -35.72 49.89 29.70
CA GLY A 96 -36.99 50.52 29.33
C GLY A 96 -38.25 49.68 29.63
N VAL A 97 -38.10 48.41 30.04
CA VAL A 97 -39.21 47.43 30.20
C VAL A 97 -39.63 47.24 31.67
N GLY A 98 -39.22 48.13 32.58
CA GLY A 98 -39.58 48.07 34.01
C GLY A 98 -38.74 47.09 34.84
N VAL A 99 -37.61 46.63 34.31
CA VAL A 99 -36.67 45.74 35.00
C VAL A 99 -35.65 46.57 35.81
N PRO A 100 -35.30 46.17 37.06
CA PRO A 100 -34.23 46.82 37.82
C PRO A 100 -32.90 46.82 37.03
N THR A 101 -32.22 47.98 36.98
CA THR A 101 -31.03 48.20 36.14
C THR A 101 -29.94 47.15 36.36
N GLY A 102 -29.72 46.69 37.60
CA GLY A 102 -28.73 45.64 37.90
C GLY A 102 -29.08 44.28 37.30
N VAL A 103 -30.36 43.92 37.21
CA VAL A 103 -30.82 42.67 36.58
C VAL A 103 -30.72 42.77 35.06
N GLY A 104 -31.05 43.93 34.49
CA GLY A 104 -30.90 44.18 33.05
C GLY A 104 -29.45 44.05 32.57
N VAL A 105 -28.49 44.60 33.32
CA VAL A 105 -27.05 44.49 33.01
C VAL A 105 -26.56 43.04 33.13
N ALA A 106 -26.95 42.31 34.19
CA ALA A 106 -26.55 40.91 34.36
C ALA A 106 -27.08 40.02 33.23
N VAL A 107 -28.37 40.16 32.87
CA VAL A 107 -28.98 39.41 31.77
C VAL A 107 -28.38 39.79 30.42
N GLY A 108 -28.14 41.08 30.18
CA GLY A 108 -27.48 41.57 28.97
C GLY A 108 -26.06 41.02 28.82
N THR A 109 -25.30 40.95 29.92
CA THR A 109 -23.94 40.40 29.95
C THR A 109 -23.93 38.90 29.63
N VAL A 110 -24.79 38.11 30.30
CA VAL A 110 -24.88 36.66 30.04
C VAL A 110 -25.30 36.41 28.58
N LEU A 111 -26.30 37.15 28.08
CA LEU A 111 -26.76 37.00 26.70
C LEU A 111 -25.66 37.38 25.69
N ALA A 112 -24.93 38.47 25.95
CA ALA A 112 -23.81 38.89 25.12
C ALA A 112 -22.69 37.85 25.09
N LEU A 113 -22.33 37.28 26.24
CA LEU A 113 -21.31 36.23 26.33
C LEU A 113 -21.74 34.95 25.62
N VAL A 114 -22.99 34.49 25.84
CA VAL A 114 -23.51 33.28 25.17
C VAL A 114 -23.55 33.49 23.66
N LEU A 115 -24.09 34.61 23.19
CA LEU A 115 -24.18 34.90 21.75
C LEU A 115 -22.79 35.04 21.12
N SER A 116 -21.89 35.75 21.80
CA SER A 116 -20.50 35.88 21.36
C SER A 116 -19.78 34.54 21.31
N THR A 117 -20.03 33.65 22.28
CA THR A 117 -19.46 32.29 22.30
C THR A 117 -20.00 31.46 21.13
N ILE A 118 -21.30 31.51 20.84
CA ILE A 118 -21.88 30.79 19.70
C ILE A 118 -21.30 31.30 18.38
N ILE A 119 -21.21 32.62 18.20
CA ILE A 119 -20.60 33.24 17.01
C ILE A 119 -19.13 32.81 16.88
N GLN A 120 -18.37 32.85 17.98
CA GLN A 120 -16.97 32.47 18.02
C GLN A 120 -16.77 30.98 17.68
N MET A 121 -17.53 30.09 18.31
CA MET A 121 -17.48 28.65 18.04
C MET A 121 -17.84 28.35 16.58
N LEU A 122 -18.91 28.95 16.05
CA LEU A 122 -19.37 28.65 14.70
C LEU A 122 -18.45 29.22 13.63
N PHE A 123 -18.17 30.53 13.68
CA PHE A 123 -17.47 31.24 12.62
C PHE A 123 -15.96 31.35 12.87
N GLY A 124 -15.53 31.37 14.12
CA GLY A 124 -14.12 31.44 14.51
C GLY A 124 -13.44 30.08 14.51
N GLU A 125 -14.16 29.01 14.84
CA GLU A 125 -13.56 27.68 15.02
C GLU A 125 -14.10 26.62 14.03
N LEU A 126 -15.39 26.28 14.12
CA LEU A 126 -15.96 25.13 13.40
C LEU A 126 -15.96 25.31 11.87
N PHE A 127 -16.43 26.46 11.37
CA PHE A 127 -16.48 26.72 9.93
C PHE A 127 -15.08 26.74 9.29
N PRO A 128 -14.09 27.50 9.81
CA PRO A 128 -12.74 27.54 9.26
C PRO A 128 -12.04 26.18 9.34
N LYS A 129 -12.23 25.45 10.44
CA LYS A 129 -11.70 24.09 10.61
C LYS A 129 -12.24 23.15 9.55
N ASN A 130 -13.56 23.10 9.37
CA ASN A 130 -14.18 22.21 8.38
C ASN A 130 -13.77 22.60 6.95
N LEU A 131 -13.63 23.90 6.66
CA LEU A 131 -13.13 24.36 5.37
C LEU A 131 -11.66 23.95 5.13
N ALA A 132 -10.81 24.05 6.16
CA ALA A 132 -9.42 23.64 6.10
C ALA A 132 -9.22 22.14 5.92
N ILE A 133 -10.08 21.32 6.52
CA ILE A 133 -10.08 19.86 6.33
C ILE A 133 -10.57 19.50 4.93
N ALA A 134 -11.63 20.16 4.45
CA ALA A 134 -12.20 19.87 3.12
C ALA A 134 -11.32 20.37 1.96
N ARG A 135 -10.60 21.48 2.14
CA ARG A 135 -9.76 22.11 1.11
C ARG A 135 -8.41 22.60 1.67
N PRO A 136 -7.54 21.70 2.12
CA PRO A 136 -6.29 22.08 2.79
C PRO A 136 -5.30 22.77 1.85
N GLU A 137 -5.14 22.28 0.61
CA GLU A 137 -4.12 22.78 -0.31
C GLU A 137 -4.37 24.24 -0.78
N PRO A 138 -5.57 24.62 -1.26
CA PRO A 138 -5.83 26.00 -1.66
C PRO A 138 -5.70 26.99 -0.50
N LEU A 139 -6.13 26.58 0.71
CA LEU A 139 -5.99 27.40 1.92
C LEU A 139 -4.54 27.56 2.33
N ALA A 140 -3.77 26.47 2.39
CA ALA A 140 -2.35 26.50 2.74
C ALA A 140 -1.55 27.42 1.80
N LYS A 141 -1.83 27.36 0.48
CA LYS A 141 -1.22 28.22 -0.54
C LYS A 141 -1.63 29.68 -0.40
N GLY A 142 -2.93 29.94 -0.19
CA GLY A 142 -3.46 31.30 0.01
C GLY A 142 -2.93 31.96 1.27
N LEU A 143 -2.75 31.19 2.35
CA LEU A 143 -2.29 31.68 3.64
C LEU A 143 -0.75 31.75 3.74
N ALA A 144 0.00 31.04 2.90
CA ALA A 144 1.47 30.92 3.01
C ALA A 144 2.22 32.25 3.20
N ARG A 145 1.82 33.28 2.46
CA ARG A 145 2.45 34.60 2.54
C ARG A 145 2.19 35.29 3.88
N SER A 146 0.94 35.26 4.35
CA SER A 146 0.56 35.91 5.60
C SER A 146 1.10 35.13 6.81
N THR A 147 1.11 33.79 6.74
CA THR A 147 1.77 32.94 7.74
C THR A 147 3.24 33.28 7.87
N THR A 148 3.98 33.38 6.75
CA THR A 148 5.42 33.71 6.79
C THR A 148 5.67 35.09 7.42
N ALA A 149 4.84 36.08 7.09
CA ALA A 149 4.95 37.42 7.67
C ALA A 149 4.70 37.40 9.18
N TYR A 150 3.64 36.72 9.62
CA TYR A 150 3.32 36.56 11.04
C TYR A 150 4.44 35.85 11.82
N LEU A 151 4.97 34.74 11.30
CA LEU A 151 6.08 34.01 11.92
C LEU A 151 7.36 34.84 11.99
N THR A 152 7.57 35.76 11.05
CA THR A 152 8.72 36.67 11.09
C THR A 152 8.56 37.72 12.20
N VAL A 153 7.35 38.26 12.38
CA VAL A 153 7.07 39.29 13.39
C VAL A 153 7.02 38.72 14.80
N PHE A 154 6.31 37.60 14.99
CA PHE A 154 6.09 36.98 16.30
C PHE A 154 7.03 35.81 16.61
N GLY A 155 7.97 35.52 15.71
CA GLY A 155 8.83 34.34 15.85
C GLY A 155 9.68 34.33 17.12
N TRP A 156 10.09 35.50 17.62
CA TRP A 156 10.80 35.62 18.89
C TRP A 156 9.94 35.17 20.08
N LEU A 157 8.63 35.46 20.05
CA LEU A 157 7.69 35.09 21.10
C LEU A 157 7.36 33.59 21.01
N ILE A 158 7.07 33.11 19.81
CA ILE A 158 6.79 31.69 19.55
C ILE A 158 7.98 30.82 19.98
N ALA A 159 9.21 31.26 19.69
CA ALA A 159 10.42 30.54 20.09
C ALA A 159 10.58 30.41 21.61
N VAL A 160 10.05 31.34 22.41
CA VAL A 160 10.05 31.22 23.88
C VAL A 160 9.14 30.08 24.31
N PHE A 161 7.92 30.02 23.77
CA PHE A 161 6.96 28.95 24.08
C PHE A 161 7.42 27.59 23.56
N ASP A 162 7.97 27.53 22.35
CA ASP A 162 8.52 26.30 21.78
C ASP A 162 9.67 25.73 22.62
N LYS A 163 10.60 26.59 23.07
CA LYS A 163 11.66 26.19 24.01
C LYS A 163 11.11 25.72 25.35
N ALA A 164 10.07 26.36 25.87
CA ALA A 164 9.43 25.97 27.12
C ALA A 164 8.75 24.59 27.00
N SER A 165 8.02 24.33 25.90
CA SER A 165 7.44 23.02 25.60
C SER A 165 8.51 21.95 25.48
N ASN A 166 9.58 22.21 24.71
CA ASN A 166 10.68 21.27 24.54
C ASN A 166 11.42 20.98 25.86
N ALA A 167 11.58 21.99 26.73
CA ALA A 167 12.14 21.79 28.07
C ALA A 167 11.24 20.92 28.97
N LEU A 168 9.92 21.08 28.88
CA LEU A 168 8.95 20.28 29.61
C LEU A 168 8.93 18.81 29.10
N LEU A 169 8.98 18.60 27.78
CA LEU A 169 9.07 17.26 27.18
C LEU A 169 10.33 16.53 27.64
N ARG A 170 11.47 17.22 27.65
CA ARG A 170 12.74 16.67 28.17
C ARG A 170 12.67 16.34 29.66
N LEU A 171 12.00 17.17 30.46
CA LEU A 171 11.78 16.89 31.89
C LEU A 171 10.95 15.62 32.10
N LEU A 172 10.00 15.36 31.22
CA LEU A 172 9.16 14.15 31.22
C LEU A 172 9.80 12.96 30.47
N LYS A 173 11.04 13.09 29.97
CA LYS A 173 11.75 12.07 29.18
C LYS A 173 11.02 11.64 27.90
N ILE A 174 10.30 12.56 27.27
CA ILE A 174 9.66 12.34 25.97
C ILE A 174 10.60 12.89 24.90
N GLU A 175 11.04 12.04 23.97
CA GLU A 175 11.90 12.44 22.86
C GLU A 175 11.09 13.30 21.87
N PRO A 176 11.50 14.54 21.54
CA PRO A 176 10.77 15.39 20.61
C PRO A 176 10.91 14.84 19.19
N VAL A 177 9.83 14.30 18.61
CA VAL A 177 9.80 13.90 17.20
C VAL A 177 9.92 15.15 16.33
N HIS A 178 11.09 15.36 15.72
CA HIS A 178 11.26 16.37 14.68
C HIS A 178 10.77 15.75 13.37
N ASP A 179 9.99 16.53 12.61
CA ASP A 179 9.35 16.17 11.33
C ASP A 179 10.17 15.16 10.53
N VAL A 180 9.63 13.94 10.41
CA VAL A 180 10.18 12.88 9.57
C VAL A 180 10.19 13.42 8.14
N ASP A 181 11.37 13.53 7.54
CA ASP A 181 11.52 13.73 6.11
C ASP A 181 10.76 12.58 5.43
N ASN A 182 9.62 12.89 4.81
CA ASN A 182 8.89 11.97 3.94
C ASN A 182 9.77 11.70 2.71
N THR A 183 10.69 10.75 2.88
CA THR A 183 11.29 10.04 1.75
C THR A 183 10.14 9.27 1.13
N ALA A 184 9.87 9.49 -0.16
CA ALA A 184 8.81 8.78 -0.88
C ALA A 184 8.91 7.29 -0.55
N THR A 185 7.82 6.73 -0.04
CA THR A 185 7.75 5.29 0.25
C THR A 185 7.53 4.53 -1.05
N ALA A 186 7.83 3.23 -1.08
CA ALA A 186 7.56 2.39 -2.26
C ALA A 186 6.08 2.51 -2.71
N ARG A 187 5.16 2.58 -1.74
CA ARG A 187 3.73 2.81 -1.97
C ARG A 187 3.41 4.16 -2.62
N ASP A 188 4.15 5.22 -2.28
CA ASP A 188 3.96 6.51 -2.95
C ASP A 188 4.40 6.44 -4.43
N LEU A 189 5.42 5.62 -4.75
CA LEU A 189 5.85 5.40 -6.13
C LEU A 189 4.84 4.56 -6.91
N GLU A 190 4.28 3.50 -6.32
CA GLU A 190 3.18 2.71 -6.91
C GLU A 190 1.99 3.61 -7.28
N HIS A 191 1.56 4.48 -6.37
CA HIS A 191 0.48 5.44 -6.63
C HIS A 191 0.83 6.41 -7.77
N ILE A 192 2.08 6.89 -7.84
CA ILE A 192 2.51 7.80 -8.91
C ILE A 192 2.51 7.10 -10.27
N VAL A 193 2.91 5.82 -10.32
CA VAL A 193 2.91 5.02 -11.56
C VAL A 193 1.46 4.80 -12.03
N ALA A 194 0.56 4.42 -11.11
CA ALA A 194 -0.87 4.25 -11.40
C ALA A 194 -1.53 5.55 -11.91
N ASP A 195 -1.31 6.68 -11.20
CA ASP A 195 -1.85 7.99 -11.61
C ASP A 195 -1.33 8.40 -13.01
N SER A 196 -0.05 8.11 -13.30
CA SER A 196 0.58 8.46 -14.59
C SER A 196 0.09 7.57 -15.75
N ARG A 197 -0.29 6.32 -15.44
CA ARG A 197 -0.94 5.42 -16.40
C ARG A 197 -2.35 5.92 -16.72
N GLU A 198 -3.15 6.27 -15.71
CA GLU A 198 -4.52 6.75 -15.90
C GLU A 198 -4.55 8.10 -16.64
N SER A 199 -3.58 8.99 -16.39
CA SER A 199 -3.45 10.25 -17.12
C SER A 199 -2.96 10.12 -18.57
N GLY A 200 -2.45 8.94 -18.94
CA GLY A 200 -1.85 8.65 -20.24
C GLY A 200 -0.45 9.25 -20.45
N ASP A 201 0.18 9.76 -19.39
CA ASP A 201 1.55 10.29 -19.43
C ASP A 201 2.60 9.16 -19.48
N LEU A 202 2.21 7.96 -19.04
CA LEU A 202 3.04 6.76 -19.02
C LEU A 202 2.43 5.66 -19.92
N PRO A 203 3.16 5.14 -20.92
CA PRO A 203 2.71 4.01 -21.73
C PRO A 203 2.42 2.77 -20.87
N ASP A 204 1.38 2.01 -21.22
CA ASP A 204 0.97 0.80 -20.46
C ASP A 204 2.12 -0.20 -20.28
N GLU A 205 2.89 -0.46 -21.33
CA GLU A 205 4.07 -1.37 -21.29
C GLU A 205 5.12 -0.91 -20.27
N LEU A 206 5.36 0.40 -20.18
CA LEU A 206 6.33 0.96 -19.25
C LEU A 206 5.80 0.98 -17.81
N SER A 207 4.48 1.15 -17.63
CA SER A 207 3.85 1.04 -16.31
C SER A 207 4.03 -0.37 -15.72
N VAL A 208 3.78 -1.42 -16.51
CA VAL A 208 3.95 -2.81 -16.07
C VAL A 208 5.41 -3.09 -15.69
N LEU A 209 6.36 -2.60 -16.49
CA LEU A 209 7.78 -2.76 -16.18
C LEU A 209 8.18 -2.04 -14.87
N LEU A 210 7.62 -0.85 -14.61
CA LEU A 210 7.88 -0.12 -13.37
C LEU A 210 7.26 -0.83 -12.16
N ASP A 211 6.05 -1.37 -12.29
CA ASP A 211 5.40 -2.16 -11.24
C ASP A 211 6.25 -3.39 -10.90
N ARG A 212 6.70 -4.14 -11.91
CA ARG A 212 7.60 -5.29 -11.72
C ARG A 212 8.92 -4.90 -11.04
N ILE A 213 9.51 -3.75 -11.37
CA ILE A 213 10.71 -3.24 -10.70
C ILE A 213 10.46 -2.93 -9.21
N LEU A 214 9.26 -2.44 -8.87
CA LEU A 214 8.88 -2.14 -7.49
C LEU A 214 8.57 -3.42 -6.68
N ASP A 215 8.05 -4.45 -7.33
CA ASP A 215 7.73 -5.75 -6.73
C ASP A 215 8.97 -6.65 -6.56
N PHE A 216 9.93 -6.58 -7.49
CA PHE A 216 11.11 -7.45 -7.52
C PHE A 216 11.87 -7.59 -6.18
N PRO A 217 12.10 -6.51 -5.40
CA PRO A 217 12.78 -6.62 -4.11
C PRO A 217 11.96 -7.30 -3.01
N GLN A 218 10.65 -7.41 -3.21
CA GLN A 218 9.69 -7.99 -2.26
C GLN A 218 9.47 -9.49 -2.52
N ARG A 219 9.89 -10.00 -3.68
CA ARG A 219 9.78 -11.41 -4.08
C ARG A 219 10.97 -12.23 -3.59
N ASP A 220 10.72 -13.51 -3.41
CA ASP A 220 11.72 -14.51 -3.06
C ASP A 220 12.00 -15.47 -4.22
N VAL A 221 12.99 -16.34 -4.03
CA VAL A 221 13.43 -17.33 -5.02
C VAL A 221 12.31 -18.31 -5.37
N GLU A 222 11.40 -18.62 -4.45
CA GLU A 222 10.26 -19.49 -4.71
C GLU A 222 9.37 -18.95 -5.82
N HIS A 223 9.19 -17.63 -5.86
CA HIS A 223 8.42 -16.97 -6.91
C HIS A 223 9.04 -17.13 -8.30
N ALA A 224 10.36 -16.96 -8.45
CA ALA A 224 11.00 -16.94 -9.78
C ALA A 224 11.62 -18.30 -10.20
N MET A 225 11.61 -19.31 -9.33
CA MET A 225 12.29 -20.58 -9.65
C MET A 225 11.47 -21.44 -10.61
N ILE A 226 12.19 -22.19 -11.44
CA ILE A 226 11.61 -23.30 -12.20
C ILE A 226 11.42 -24.50 -11.24
N PRO A 227 10.17 -24.97 -11.01
CA PRO A 227 9.92 -26.06 -10.08
C PRO A 227 10.57 -27.36 -10.56
N ARG A 228 11.09 -28.17 -9.63
CA ARG A 228 11.80 -29.42 -9.91
C ARG A 228 11.07 -30.36 -10.87
N SER A 229 9.74 -30.37 -10.84
CA SER A 229 8.90 -31.19 -11.72
C SER A 229 9.01 -30.83 -13.22
N ARG A 230 9.55 -29.64 -13.53
CA ARG A 230 9.83 -29.10 -14.86
C ARG A 230 11.33 -29.03 -15.16
N VAL A 231 12.21 -29.28 -14.19
CA VAL A 231 13.66 -29.23 -14.37
C VAL A 231 14.18 -30.50 -15.05
N GLY A 232 14.88 -30.34 -16.17
CA GLY A 232 15.70 -31.41 -16.72
C GLY A 232 16.94 -31.64 -15.85
N THR A 233 17.18 -32.88 -15.42
CA THR A 233 18.34 -33.26 -14.59
C THR A 233 19.13 -34.40 -15.23
N VAL A 234 20.41 -34.54 -14.87
CA VAL A 234 21.26 -35.65 -15.30
C VAL A 234 21.80 -36.44 -14.10
N ARG A 235 22.08 -37.73 -14.29
CA ARG A 235 22.67 -38.58 -13.24
C ARG A 235 24.20 -38.50 -13.25
N PRO A 236 24.90 -38.79 -12.13
CA PRO A 236 26.35 -38.64 -12.02
C PRO A 236 27.16 -39.51 -12.99
N GLU A 237 26.60 -40.67 -13.34
CA GLU A 237 27.14 -41.67 -14.26
C GLU A 237 26.77 -41.41 -15.73
N ALA A 238 25.96 -40.39 -16.02
CA ALA A 238 25.66 -40.00 -17.39
C ALA A 238 26.94 -39.61 -18.13
N THR A 239 27.08 -40.05 -19.37
CA THR A 239 28.31 -39.79 -20.13
C THR A 239 28.29 -38.40 -20.77
N VAL A 240 29.47 -37.86 -21.06
CA VAL A 240 29.59 -36.57 -21.78
C VAL A 240 28.82 -36.58 -23.11
N ALA A 241 28.82 -37.68 -23.85
CA ALA A 241 28.03 -37.80 -25.09
C ALA A 241 26.52 -37.72 -24.86
N GLN A 242 26.00 -38.36 -23.82
CA GLN A 242 24.56 -38.30 -23.48
C GLN A 242 24.14 -36.89 -23.11
N VAL A 243 24.94 -36.21 -22.30
CA VAL A 243 24.68 -34.80 -21.91
C VAL A 243 24.75 -33.90 -23.13
N ARG A 244 25.72 -34.11 -24.04
CA ARG A 244 25.82 -33.37 -25.30
C ARG A 244 24.58 -33.54 -26.17
N GLU A 245 24.03 -34.75 -26.24
CA GLU A 245 22.80 -35.03 -26.99
C GLU A 245 21.58 -34.33 -26.36
N LEU A 246 21.46 -34.31 -25.03
CA LEU A 246 20.41 -33.58 -24.32
C LEU A 246 20.51 -32.08 -24.58
N MET A 247 21.71 -31.50 -24.46
CA MET A 247 21.97 -30.08 -24.68
C MET A 247 21.71 -29.64 -26.12
N ALA A 248 21.81 -30.55 -27.10
CA ALA A 248 21.49 -30.26 -28.49
C ALA A 248 19.99 -30.09 -28.76
N ARG A 249 19.12 -30.51 -27.81
CA ARG A 249 17.66 -30.53 -28.00
C ARG A 249 16.90 -29.60 -27.06
N ALA A 250 17.47 -29.28 -25.90
CA ALA A 250 16.75 -28.56 -24.85
C ALA A 250 17.61 -27.47 -24.21
N HIS A 251 18.30 -27.74 -23.10
CA HIS A 251 18.89 -26.68 -22.27
C HIS A 251 20.41 -26.63 -22.36
N THR A 252 21.00 -25.48 -22.06
CA THR A 252 22.46 -25.29 -22.06
C THR A 252 23.12 -25.70 -20.73
N ARG A 253 22.32 -25.93 -19.68
CA ARG A 253 22.77 -26.28 -18.33
C ARG A 253 21.85 -27.31 -17.71
N TYR A 254 22.44 -28.26 -16.99
CA TYR A 254 21.69 -29.31 -16.30
C TYR A 254 22.27 -29.50 -14.89
N PRO A 255 21.42 -29.51 -13.85
CA PRO A 255 21.80 -30.03 -12.55
C PRO A 255 22.13 -31.51 -12.62
N VAL A 256 23.25 -31.89 -12.02
CA VAL A 256 23.63 -33.28 -11.77
C VAL A 256 23.09 -33.66 -10.41
N VAL A 257 22.20 -34.65 -10.34
CA VAL A 257 21.52 -35.05 -9.11
C VAL A 257 21.81 -36.49 -8.73
N ASP A 258 22.01 -36.78 -7.45
CA ASP A 258 22.28 -38.14 -6.96
C ASP A 258 21.02 -39.03 -6.95
N GLU A 259 21.12 -40.27 -6.46
CA GLU A 259 20.00 -41.21 -6.38
C GLU A 259 18.83 -40.73 -5.50
N THR A 260 19.08 -39.79 -4.59
CA THR A 260 18.07 -39.13 -3.74
C THR A 260 17.55 -37.82 -4.32
N ASP A 261 17.94 -37.53 -5.57
CA ASP A 261 17.64 -36.32 -6.33
C ASP A 261 18.18 -35.03 -5.67
N GLN A 262 19.28 -35.15 -4.93
CA GLN A 262 20.00 -34.01 -4.35
C GLN A 262 21.04 -33.47 -5.35
N PRO A 263 21.16 -32.13 -5.51
CA PRO A 263 22.07 -31.53 -6.47
C PRO A 263 23.53 -31.69 -6.01
N LEU A 264 24.32 -32.40 -6.82
CA LEU A 264 25.77 -32.54 -6.62
C LEU A 264 26.55 -31.42 -7.33
N GLY A 265 26.04 -30.95 -8.45
CA GLY A 265 26.73 -30.00 -9.31
C GLY A 265 25.89 -29.57 -10.51
N VAL A 266 26.50 -28.77 -11.38
CA VAL A 266 25.89 -28.33 -12.65
C VAL A 266 26.88 -28.60 -13.77
N VAL A 267 26.39 -29.21 -14.84
CA VAL A 267 27.11 -29.31 -16.12
C VAL A 267 26.58 -28.24 -17.08
N GLN A 268 27.49 -27.60 -17.80
CA GLN A 268 27.14 -26.54 -18.74
C GLN A 268 27.77 -26.76 -20.11
N LEU A 269 27.08 -26.29 -21.15
CA LEU A 269 27.44 -26.49 -22.54
C LEU A 269 28.86 -25.99 -22.86
N ALA A 270 29.27 -24.86 -22.29
CA ALA A 270 30.62 -24.32 -22.48
C ALA A 270 31.71 -25.32 -22.09
N ASP A 271 31.52 -26.05 -20.99
CA ASP A 271 32.48 -27.06 -20.52
C ASP A 271 32.42 -28.32 -21.41
N VAL A 272 31.22 -28.73 -21.83
CA VAL A 272 31.02 -29.87 -22.76
C VAL A 272 31.62 -29.62 -24.15
N LEU A 273 31.68 -28.37 -24.60
CA LEU A 273 32.30 -27.98 -25.86
C LEU A 273 33.82 -27.81 -25.76
N ALA A 274 34.32 -27.38 -24.60
CA ALA A 274 35.75 -27.14 -24.37
C ALA A 274 36.53 -28.39 -23.91
N THR A 275 35.83 -29.43 -23.45
CA THR A 275 36.47 -30.61 -22.86
C THR A 275 37.22 -31.47 -23.87
N ALA A 276 38.34 -32.05 -23.42
CA ALA A 276 39.08 -33.09 -24.13
C ALA A 276 38.79 -34.50 -23.57
N LEU A 277 37.84 -34.60 -22.62
CA LEU A 277 37.43 -35.89 -22.07
C LEU A 277 36.82 -36.79 -23.16
N PRO A 278 37.04 -38.11 -23.08
CA PRO A 278 36.33 -39.07 -23.92
C PRO A 278 34.81 -38.95 -23.79
N ASP A 279 34.09 -39.30 -24.85
CA ASP A 279 32.62 -39.25 -24.89
C ASP A 279 31.93 -40.20 -23.89
N ASP A 280 32.64 -41.26 -23.45
CA ASP A 280 32.22 -42.21 -22.43
C ASP A 280 32.63 -41.82 -21.00
N ALA A 281 33.37 -40.72 -20.83
CA ALA A 281 33.69 -40.20 -19.50
C ALA A 281 32.42 -39.76 -18.76
N PRO A 282 32.36 -39.95 -17.43
CA PRO A 282 31.21 -39.54 -16.64
C PRO A 282 31.15 -38.02 -16.52
N VAL A 283 29.93 -37.47 -16.44
CA VAL A 283 29.71 -36.02 -16.30
C VAL A 283 30.28 -35.45 -15.00
N THR A 284 30.48 -36.28 -13.98
CA THR A 284 31.12 -35.91 -12.71
C THR A 284 32.54 -35.40 -12.87
N ASP A 285 33.27 -35.82 -13.91
CA ASP A 285 34.62 -35.32 -14.22
C ASP A 285 34.60 -33.90 -14.83
N LEU A 286 33.43 -33.44 -15.27
CA LEU A 286 33.23 -32.16 -15.96
C LEU A 286 32.39 -31.17 -15.16
N MET A 287 31.51 -31.64 -14.28
CA MET A 287 30.57 -30.81 -13.54
C MET A 287 31.28 -29.83 -12.59
N ARG A 288 30.62 -28.70 -12.33
CA ARG A 288 31.05 -27.73 -11.33
C ARG A 288 30.18 -27.84 -10.09
N PRO A 289 30.69 -27.47 -8.89
CA PRO A 289 29.85 -27.36 -7.71
C PRO A 289 28.64 -26.47 -7.96
N ALA A 290 27.46 -26.91 -7.53
CA ALA A 290 26.24 -26.14 -7.67
C ALA A 290 26.24 -24.94 -6.71
N VAL A 291 25.79 -23.78 -7.20
CA VAL A 291 25.35 -22.70 -6.31
C VAL A 291 24.00 -23.14 -5.75
N VAL A 292 23.84 -23.06 -4.43
CA VAL A 292 22.61 -23.46 -3.75
C VAL A 292 21.99 -22.26 -3.06
N LEU A 293 20.71 -22.03 -3.31
CA LEU A 293 19.92 -20.94 -2.73
C LEU A 293 18.70 -21.51 -1.99
N PRO A 294 18.28 -20.94 -0.85
CA PRO A 294 17.01 -21.30 -0.22
C PRO A 294 15.84 -20.63 -0.94
N THR A 295 14.67 -21.26 -0.93
CA THR A 295 13.40 -20.73 -1.49
C THR A 295 13.06 -19.33 -0.98
N THR A 296 13.31 -19.06 0.29
CA THR A 296 12.98 -17.79 0.96
C THR A 296 14.00 -16.65 0.76
N MET A 297 15.06 -16.85 -0.03
CA MET A 297 16.01 -15.77 -0.32
C MET A 297 15.37 -14.72 -1.23
N THR A 298 15.65 -13.43 -1.02
CA THR A 298 15.12 -12.37 -1.89
C THR A 298 15.73 -12.43 -3.29
N LEU A 299 14.97 -12.04 -4.32
CA LEU A 299 15.48 -12.01 -5.70
C LEU A 299 16.73 -11.13 -5.89
N PRO A 300 16.86 -9.93 -5.27
CA PRO A 300 18.09 -9.15 -5.34
C PRO A 300 19.31 -9.85 -4.76
N ASP A 301 19.14 -10.55 -3.63
CA ASP A 301 20.22 -11.31 -3.00
C ASP A 301 20.62 -12.51 -3.86
N ALA A 302 19.64 -13.21 -4.45
CA ALA A 302 19.87 -14.31 -5.37
C ALA A 302 20.64 -13.86 -6.63
N LEU A 303 20.24 -12.73 -7.23
CA LEU A 303 20.96 -12.10 -8.34
C LEU A 303 22.40 -11.74 -7.94
N GLY A 304 22.60 -11.23 -6.72
CA GLY A 304 23.93 -10.95 -6.15
C GLY A 304 24.80 -12.21 -6.03
N GLN A 305 24.24 -13.33 -5.59
CA GLN A 305 24.93 -14.62 -5.50
C GLN A 305 25.33 -15.16 -6.88
N LEU A 306 24.42 -15.15 -7.85
CA LEU A 306 24.70 -15.59 -9.22
C LEU A 306 25.79 -14.72 -9.87
N ASN A 307 25.71 -13.40 -9.72
CA ASN A 307 26.70 -12.47 -10.25
C ASN A 307 28.09 -12.62 -9.60
N SER A 308 28.14 -12.73 -8.27
CA SER A 308 29.41 -12.83 -7.54
C SER A 308 30.15 -14.15 -7.82
N THR A 309 29.40 -15.24 -8.00
CA THR A 309 29.95 -16.55 -8.35
C THR A 309 30.15 -16.75 -9.85
N ARG A 310 29.66 -15.81 -10.69
CA ARG A 310 29.63 -15.88 -12.16
C ARG A 310 28.94 -17.13 -12.69
N ASN A 311 27.93 -17.61 -11.97
CA ASN A 311 27.06 -18.70 -12.41
C ASN A 311 25.79 -18.12 -13.01
N GLN A 312 25.22 -18.83 -13.99
CA GLN A 312 23.93 -18.48 -14.60
C GLN A 312 22.78 -19.36 -14.11
N LEU A 313 23.06 -20.38 -13.29
CA LEU A 313 22.07 -21.28 -12.73
C LEU A 313 22.44 -21.61 -11.28
N ALA A 314 21.44 -21.57 -10.41
CA ALA A 314 21.51 -22.06 -9.05
C ALA A 314 20.48 -23.19 -8.82
N CYS A 315 20.82 -24.13 -7.96
CA CYS A 315 19.88 -25.12 -7.44
C CYS A 315 19.17 -24.54 -6.22
N VAL A 316 17.85 -24.69 -6.16
CA VAL A 316 17.02 -24.17 -5.08
C VAL A 316 16.65 -25.31 -4.14
N ILE A 317 16.76 -25.04 -2.82
CA ILE A 317 16.39 -25.99 -1.77
C ILE A 317 15.35 -25.42 -0.82
N ASP A 318 14.48 -26.29 -0.30
CA ASP A 318 13.51 -25.96 0.74
C ASP A 318 14.13 -25.96 2.16
N GLU A 319 13.33 -25.64 3.17
CA GLU A 319 13.72 -25.61 4.58
C GLU A 319 14.07 -27.00 5.17
N TYR A 320 13.68 -28.08 4.49
CA TYR A 320 14.01 -29.45 4.85
C TYR A 320 15.29 -29.93 4.15
N GLY A 321 15.89 -29.10 3.29
CA GLY A 321 17.07 -29.43 2.49
C GLY A 321 16.74 -30.27 1.25
N GLY A 322 15.49 -30.32 0.83
CA GLY A 322 15.03 -30.96 -0.40
C GLY A 322 15.34 -30.11 -1.62
N PHE A 323 15.69 -30.75 -2.74
CA PHE A 323 15.81 -30.06 -4.03
C PHE A 323 14.43 -29.71 -4.58
N THR A 324 14.17 -28.42 -4.73
CA THR A 324 12.82 -27.89 -5.05
C THR A 324 12.75 -27.29 -6.44
N GLY A 325 13.86 -26.83 -7.01
CA GLY A 325 13.88 -26.23 -8.34
C GLY A 325 15.23 -25.67 -8.75
N VAL A 326 15.26 -24.92 -9.84
CA VAL A 326 16.43 -24.14 -10.25
C VAL A 326 16.03 -22.69 -10.50
N LEU A 327 16.99 -21.78 -10.34
CA LEU A 327 16.83 -20.37 -10.68
C LEU A 327 17.94 -19.96 -11.62
N THR A 328 17.58 -19.28 -12.71
CA THR A 328 18.54 -18.74 -13.68
C THR A 328 18.55 -17.21 -13.68
N VAL A 329 19.57 -16.63 -14.32
CA VAL A 329 19.63 -15.16 -14.49
C VAL A 329 18.57 -14.69 -15.46
N GLU A 330 18.22 -15.56 -16.41
CA GLU A 330 17.15 -15.37 -17.38
C GLU A 330 15.80 -15.27 -16.67
N ASP A 331 15.48 -16.19 -15.75
CA ASP A 331 14.23 -16.14 -14.96
C ASP A 331 14.16 -14.86 -14.11
N LEU A 332 15.28 -14.46 -13.49
CA LEU A 332 15.35 -13.18 -12.75
C LEU A 332 15.15 -11.94 -13.65
N ALA A 333 15.52 -12.02 -14.92
CA ALA A 333 15.29 -10.95 -15.88
C ALA A 333 13.84 -10.95 -16.36
N GLU A 334 13.23 -12.13 -16.50
CA GLU A 334 11.83 -12.32 -16.82
C GLU A 334 10.92 -11.71 -15.75
N GLU A 335 11.27 -11.80 -14.47
CA GLU A 335 10.53 -11.11 -13.40
C GLU A 335 10.47 -9.58 -13.56
N LEU A 336 11.41 -8.98 -14.29
CA LEU A 336 11.47 -7.53 -14.52
C LEU A 336 10.84 -7.15 -15.86
N VAL A 337 11.14 -7.91 -16.90
CA VAL A 337 10.79 -7.57 -18.29
C VAL A 337 9.50 -8.27 -18.74
N GLY A 338 9.17 -9.39 -18.11
CA GLY A 338 8.16 -10.35 -18.52
C GLY A 338 8.61 -11.25 -19.64
N GLU A 339 7.70 -12.15 -20.02
CA GLU A 339 7.80 -13.03 -21.18
C GLU A 339 8.06 -12.22 -22.45
N ILE A 340 9.31 -12.22 -22.92
CA ILE A 340 9.68 -11.63 -24.21
C ILE A 340 9.16 -12.58 -25.28
N THR A 341 8.00 -12.26 -25.86
CA THR A 341 7.39 -13.06 -26.92
C THR A 341 8.31 -13.08 -28.14
N ASP A 342 9.01 -14.20 -28.37
CA ASP A 342 9.71 -14.42 -29.64
C ASP A 342 8.68 -14.81 -30.71
N GLU A 343 8.67 -14.08 -31.83
CA GLU A 343 7.73 -14.24 -32.96
C GLU A 343 7.85 -15.64 -33.63
N HIS A 344 8.80 -16.48 -33.21
CA HIS A 344 9.19 -17.74 -33.84
C HIS A 344 8.89 -19.00 -33.03
N ASP A 345 8.27 -18.94 -31.85
CA ASP A 345 8.06 -20.12 -31.00
C ASP A 345 6.67 -20.79 -31.21
N PRO A 346 6.60 -22.06 -31.67
CA PRO A 346 5.33 -22.73 -31.98
C PRO A 346 4.58 -23.29 -30.76
N GLU A 347 5.18 -23.34 -29.57
CA GLU A 347 4.55 -23.80 -28.33
C GLU A 347 4.36 -22.63 -27.36
N GLN A 348 3.40 -21.76 -27.64
CA GLN A 348 3.09 -20.64 -26.73
C GLN A 348 2.54 -21.18 -25.39
N PRO A 349 3.15 -20.86 -24.23
CA PRO A 349 2.47 -21.03 -22.95
C PRO A 349 1.17 -20.22 -22.99
N VAL A 350 0.09 -20.76 -22.39
CA VAL A 350 -1.20 -20.08 -22.43
C VAL A 350 -1.16 -18.88 -21.48
N THR A 351 -0.85 -17.71 -22.04
CA THR A 351 -0.93 -16.42 -21.34
C THR A 351 -2.37 -16.05 -21.06
N VAL A 352 -2.57 -15.02 -20.23
CA VAL A 352 -3.90 -14.47 -19.97
C VAL A 352 -4.47 -13.86 -21.26
N THR A 353 -5.57 -14.42 -21.75
CA THR A 353 -6.25 -13.98 -22.98
C THR A 353 -7.67 -13.57 -22.65
N ALA A 354 -8.07 -12.36 -23.02
CA ALA A 354 -9.47 -11.93 -22.92
C ALA A 354 -10.29 -12.59 -24.05
N GLU A 355 -11.33 -13.34 -23.68
CA GLU A 355 -12.30 -13.90 -24.64
C GLU A 355 -13.44 -12.91 -24.94
N ASP A 356 -13.91 -12.20 -23.90
CA ASP A 356 -15.04 -11.25 -23.95
C ASP A 356 -14.94 -10.26 -22.77
N ASP A 357 -15.82 -9.25 -22.71
CA ASP A 357 -15.88 -8.29 -21.59
C ASP A 357 -16.10 -9.04 -20.25
N GLY A 358 -15.07 -9.04 -19.40
CA GLY A 358 -15.10 -9.69 -18.08
C GLY A 358 -14.88 -11.21 -18.10
N VAL A 359 -14.41 -11.78 -19.22
CA VAL A 359 -14.08 -13.21 -19.34
C VAL A 359 -12.67 -13.41 -19.89
N TRP A 360 -11.86 -14.17 -19.15
CA TRP A 360 -10.48 -14.48 -19.49
C TRP A 360 -10.25 -15.99 -19.53
N VAL A 361 -9.30 -16.41 -20.36
CA VAL A 361 -8.74 -17.77 -20.35
C VAL A 361 -7.25 -17.67 -20.08
N MET A 362 -6.75 -18.47 -19.14
CA MET A 362 -5.36 -18.43 -18.72
C MET A 362 -4.84 -19.82 -18.32
N GLY A 363 -3.53 -20.00 -18.39
CA GLY A 363 -2.84 -21.16 -17.83
C GLY A 363 -2.99 -21.22 -16.31
N GLY A 364 -3.04 -22.43 -15.75
CA GLY A 364 -3.05 -22.61 -14.30
C GLY A 364 -1.70 -22.29 -13.66
N ASP A 365 -0.62 -22.29 -14.44
CA ASP A 365 0.74 -21.96 -14.00
C ASP A 365 1.07 -20.47 -14.11
N VAL A 366 0.14 -19.65 -14.60
CA VAL A 366 0.27 -18.18 -14.53
C VAL A 366 0.36 -17.77 -13.06
N HIS A 367 1.30 -16.87 -12.76
CA HIS A 367 1.46 -16.32 -11.42
C HIS A 367 0.26 -15.45 -11.03
N VAL A 368 -0.09 -15.44 -9.75
CA VAL A 368 -1.28 -14.73 -9.25
C VAL A 368 -1.20 -13.23 -9.52
N ASP A 369 -0.04 -12.62 -9.37
CA ASP A 369 0.21 -11.20 -9.66
C ASP A 369 0.04 -10.86 -11.16
N GLU A 370 0.47 -11.74 -12.06
CA GLU A 370 0.24 -11.57 -13.50
C GLU A 370 -1.26 -11.69 -13.83
N ALA A 371 -1.98 -12.58 -13.14
CA ALA A 371 -3.43 -12.65 -13.24
C ALA A 371 -4.10 -11.39 -12.68
N GLU A 372 -3.66 -10.85 -11.54
CA GLU A 372 -4.13 -9.59 -10.95
C GLU A 372 -3.97 -8.43 -11.94
N ARG A 373 -2.79 -8.28 -12.54
CA ARG A 373 -2.50 -7.23 -13.55
C ARG A 373 -3.43 -7.32 -14.76
N ALA A 374 -3.72 -8.53 -15.23
CA ALA A 374 -4.60 -8.74 -16.38
C ALA A 374 -6.10 -8.57 -16.05
N LEU A 375 -6.50 -8.91 -14.83
CA LEU A 375 -7.88 -8.79 -14.33
C LEU A 375 -8.19 -7.36 -13.83
N GLY A 376 -7.18 -6.61 -13.42
CA GLY A 376 -7.31 -5.28 -12.82
C GLY A 376 -7.84 -5.31 -11.37
N HIS A 377 -7.72 -6.44 -10.68
CA HIS A 377 -8.21 -6.63 -9.32
C HIS A 377 -7.26 -7.51 -8.50
N ASP A 378 -7.09 -7.14 -7.23
CA ASP A 378 -6.36 -7.95 -6.25
C ASP A 378 -7.04 -9.31 -6.08
N LEU A 379 -6.23 -10.37 -5.94
CA LEU A 379 -6.66 -11.72 -5.68
C LEU A 379 -6.38 -12.09 -4.20
N PRO A 380 -7.03 -13.14 -3.67
CA PRO A 380 -6.74 -13.60 -2.31
C PRO A 380 -5.27 -13.99 -2.15
N ARG A 381 -4.61 -13.36 -1.18
CA ARG A 381 -3.25 -13.72 -0.78
C ARG A 381 -3.25 -15.01 0.03
N GLY A 382 -2.24 -15.84 -0.18
CA GLY A 382 -2.08 -17.12 0.52
C GLY A 382 -0.72 -17.73 0.25
N ASP A 383 -0.57 -18.99 0.66
CA ASP A 383 0.63 -19.80 0.43
C ASP A 383 0.56 -20.45 -0.97
N HIS A 384 0.53 -19.60 -2.00
CA HIS A 384 0.42 -20.01 -3.39
C HIS A 384 1.00 -18.96 -4.33
N GLU A 385 1.74 -19.41 -5.35
CA GLU A 385 2.34 -18.53 -6.36
C GLU A 385 1.53 -18.45 -7.65
N THR A 386 0.78 -19.52 -7.97
CA THR A 386 0.10 -19.68 -9.26
C THR A 386 -1.42 -19.71 -9.13
N VAL A 387 -2.13 -19.41 -10.22
CA VAL A 387 -3.60 -19.53 -10.30
C VAL A 387 -4.08 -20.92 -9.88
N SER A 388 -3.36 -21.97 -10.27
CA SER A 388 -3.66 -23.35 -9.89
C SER A 388 -3.56 -23.56 -8.37
N GLY A 389 -2.51 -23.01 -7.74
CA GLY A 389 -2.35 -23.01 -6.28
C GLY A 389 -3.49 -22.29 -5.58
N LEU A 390 -3.85 -21.09 -6.04
CA LEU A 390 -5.01 -20.32 -5.54
C LEU A 390 -6.31 -21.14 -5.61
N LEU A 391 -6.57 -21.79 -6.76
CA LEU A 391 -7.78 -22.60 -6.94
C LEU A 391 -7.81 -23.84 -6.05
N ILE A 392 -6.67 -24.49 -5.84
CA ILE A 392 -6.56 -25.63 -4.92
C ILE A 392 -6.81 -25.17 -3.47
N ALA A 393 -6.21 -24.05 -3.07
CA ALA A 393 -6.39 -23.46 -1.74
C ALA A 393 -7.87 -23.10 -1.48
N GLN A 394 -8.51 -22.45 -2.46
CA GLN A 394 -9.92 -22.07 -2.37
C GLN A 394 -10.87 -23.28 -2.40
N HIS A 395 -10.57 -24.29 -3.23
CA HIS A 395 -11.42 -25.48 -3.35
C HIS A 395 -11.26 -26.44 -2.16
N GLY A 396 -10.12 -26.41 -1.47
CA GLY A 396 -9.78 -27.34 -0.38
C GLY A 396 -9.49 -28.77 -0.84
N ALA A 397 -9.39 -29.00 -2.15
CA ALA A 397 -9.09 -30.28 -2.78
C ALA A 397 -8.49 -30.06 -4.19
N LEU A 398 -8.00 -31.12 -4.84
CA LEU A 398 -7.53 -31.04 -6.23
C LEU A 398 -8.72 -30.93 -7.21
N PRO A 399 -8.86 -29.82 -7.95
CA PRO A 399 -9.96 -29.62 -8.89
C PRO A 399 -9.91 -30.61 -10.06
N ARG A 400 -11.07 -30.90 -10.63
CA ARG A 400 -11.25 -31.71 -11.84
C ARG A 400 -11.70 -30.84 -13.01
N ALA A 401 -11.42 -31.31 -14.21
CA ALA A 401 -11.96 -30.66 -15.41
C ALA A 401 -13.50 -30.68 -15.37
N GLY A 402 -14.10 -29.51 -15.56
CA GLY A 402 -15.53 -29.25 -15.45
C GLY A 402 -15.98 -28.70 -14.09
N ASP A 403 -15.10 -28.62 -13.09
CA ASP A 403 -15.43 -27.99 -11.81
C ASP A 403 -15.50 -26.45 -11.96
N THR A 404 -16.41 -25.85 -11.22
CA THR A 404 -16.54 -24.39 -11.10
C THR A 404 -16.21 -23.99 -9.66
N ILE A 405 -15.28 -23.05 -9.50
CA ILE A 405 -14.79 -22.57 -8.21
C ILE A 405 -15.08 -21.07 -8.10
N GLU A 406 -15.65 -20.66 -6.97
CA GLU A 406 -15.89 -19.25 -6.66
C GLU A 406 -14.77 -18.73 -5.75
N VAL A 407 -14.07 -17.71 -6.24
CA VAL A 407 -12.98 -17.03 -5.54
C VAL A 407 -13.47 -15.62 -5.17
N PRO A 408 -13.86 -15.36 -3.92
CA PRO A 408 -14.25 -14.02 -3.49
C PRO A 408 -13.02 -13.11 -3.52
N LEU A 409 -13.16 -11.92 -4.10
CA LEU A 409 -12.09 -10.94 -4.17
C LEU A 409 -12.05 -10.09 -2.90
N PRO A 410 -10.87 -9.58 -2.50
CA PRO A 410 -10.76 -8.56 -1.46
C PRO A 410 -11.61 -7.33 -1.81
N ASP A 411 -12.21 -6.70 -0.80
CA ASP A 411 -12.96 -5.47 -0.98
C ASP A 411 -12.03 -4.30 -1.34
N ASP A 412 -12.39 -3.53 -2.38
CA ASP A 412 -11.68 -2.30 -2.72
C ASP A 412 -11.98 -1.22 -1.66
N PRO A 413 -10.96 -0.60 -1.04
CA PRO A 413 -11.15 0.50 -0.09
C PRO A 413 -12.03 1.65 -0.63
N ALA A 414 -12.04 1.89 -1.95
CA ALA A 414 -12.89 2.88 -2.59
C ALA A 414 -14.38 2.50 -2.52
N ASP A 415 -14.71 1.21 -2.62
CA ASP A 415 -16.08 0.69 -2.61
C ASP A 415 -16.70 0.71 -1.20
N LEU A 416 -15.87 0.66 -0.15
CA LEU A 416 -16.30 0.75 1.26
C LEU A 416 -16.81 2.14 1.67
N VAL A 417 -16.63 3.16 0.81
CA VAL A 417 -17.10 4.53 1.05
C VAL A 417 -18.56 4.72 0.59
N HIS A 418 -19.10 3.78 -0.18
CA HIS A 418 -20.46 3.82 -0.72
C HIS A 418 -21.47 3.13 0.21
N ASP A 419 -22.73 3.62 0.24
CA ASP A 419 -23.82 3.07 1.08
C ASP A 419 -24.16 1.60 0.74
N GLU A 420 -23.79 1.12 -0.46
CA GLU A 420 -23.91 -0.28 -0.91
C GLU A 420 -22.53 -0.72 -1.44
N PRO A 421 -21.71 -1.46 -0.67
CA PRO A 421 -20.42 -1.95 -1.15
C PRO A 421 -20.62 -2.94 -2.30
N VAL A 422 -19.72 -2.88 -3.27
CA VAL A 422 -19.68 -3.81 -4.41
C VAL A 422 -18.77 -4.97 -4.02
N HIS A 423 -19.32 -6.17 -3.90
CA HIS A 423 -18.52 -7.38 -3.70
C HIS A 423 -18.27 -8.03 -5.06
N ARG A 424 -17.02 -8.41 -5.29
CA ARG A 424 -16.59 -9.05 -6.53
C ARG A 424 -16.20 -10.49 -6.26
N THR A 425 -16.62 -11.39 -7.12
CA THR A 425 -16.27 -12.82 -7.07
C THR A 425 -15.82 -13.26 -8.45
N LEU A 426 -14.70 -13.96 -8.53
CA LEU A 426 -14.32 -14.68 -9.74
C LEU A 426 -14.99 -16.04 -9.74
N VAL A 427 -15.71 -16.32 -10.82
CA VAL A 427 -16.22 -17.66 -11.11
C VAL A 427 -15.27 -18.30 -12.10
N VAL A 428 -14.58 -19.34 -11.65
CA VAL A 428 -13.50 -20.00 -12.40
C VAL A 428 -13.93 -21.41 -12.81
N ASP A 429 -14.06 -21.62 -14.11
CA ASP A 429 -14.36 -22.92 -14.72
C ASP A 429 -13.06 -23.63 -15.11
N VAL A 430 -12.80 -24.80 -14.53
CA VAL A 430 -11.60 -25.61 -14.83
C VAL A 430 -11.81 -26.32 -16.16
N LEU A 431 -11.14 -25.84 -17.23
CA LEU A 431 -11.31 -26.39 -18.57
C LEU A 431 -10.54 -27.69 -18.76
N SER A 432 -9.32 -27.77 -18.21
CA SER A 432 -8.49 -28.97 -18.29
C SER A 432 -7.55 -29.08 -17.09
N VAL A 433 -7.15 -30.31 -16.77
CA VAL A 433 -6.19 -30.63 -15.71
C VAL A 433 -5.02 -31.42 -16.28
N GLU A 434 -3.82 -31.16 -15.77
CA GLU A 434 -2.60 -31.91 -16.09
C GLU A 434 -1.90 -32.29 -14.78
N ARG A 435 -1.47 -33.55 -14.64
CA ARG A 435 -0.85 -34.06 -13.40
C ARG A 435 -1.65 -33.73 -12.13
N HIS A 436 -2.98 -33.75 -12.22
CA HIS A 436 -3.97 -33.46 -11.16
C HIS A 436 -4.15 -31.99 -10.78
N VAL A 437 -3.49 -31.06 -11.47
CA VAL A 437 -3.66 -29.63 -11.23
C VAL A 437 -4.31 -28.95 -12.43
N PRO A 438 -5.11 -27.88 -12.23
CA PRO A 438 -5.59 -27.05 -13.33
C PRO A 438 -4.48 -26.65 -14.30
N ARG A 439 -4.67 -26.95 -15.58
CA ARG A 439 -3.79 -26.52 -16.68
C ARG A 439 -4.36 -25.30 -17.38
N LEU A 440 -5.66 -25.31 -17.63
CA LEU A 440 -6.36 -24.25 -18.36
C LEU A 440 -7.66 -23.93 -17.63
N VAL A 441 -7.91 -22.65 -17.39
CA VAL A 441 -9.09 -22.17 -16.69
C VAL A 441 -9.75 -21.03 -17.44
N ARG A 442 -11.07 -20.94 -17.35
CA ARG A 442 -11.86 -19.78 -17.78
C ARG A 442 -12.32 -19.04 -16.54
N VAL A 443 -11.97 -17.76 -16.47
CA VAL A 443 -12.26 -16.88 -15.34
C VAL A 443 -13.30 -15.86 -15.78
N ARG A 444 -14.32 -15.64 -14.95
CA ARG A 444 -15.35 -14.62 -15.19
C ARG A 444 -15.58 -13.80 -13.93
N LEU A 445 -15.52 -12.48 -14.08
CA LEU A 445 -15.80 -11.55 -12.99
C LEU A 445 -17.31 -11.38 -12.80
N VAL A 446 -17.78 -11.53 -11.56
CA VAL A 446 -19.17 -11.32 -11.17
C VAL A 446 -19.21 -10.26 -10.06
N GLU A 447 -19.93 -9.17 -10.31
CA GLU A 447 -20.17 -8.13 -9.32
C GLU A 447 -21.55 -8.32 -8.67
N GLN A 448 -21.60 -8.31 -7.35
CA GLN A 448 -22.82 -8.32 -6.56
C GLN A 448 -22.92 -7.02 -5.76
N ARG A 449 -24.06 -6.33 -5.87
CA ARG A 449 -24.38 -5.15 -5.05
C ARG A 449 -25.31 -5.56 -3.92
N GLY A 450 -24.89 -5.34 -2.67
CA GLY A 450 -25.67 -5.65 -1.45
C GLY A 450 -24.89 -6.46 -0.42
N ASP A 451 -25.50 -6.67 0.77
CA ASP A 451 -24.87 -7.32 1.95
C ASP A 451 -24.05 -8.56 1.58
N ALA A 452 -22.79 -8.58 2.03
CA ALA A 452 -21.80 -9.64 1.82
C ALA A 452 -22.40 -11.05 1.97
N PRO A 453 -21.99 -12.03 1.13
CA PRO A 453 -22.32 -13.42 1.39
C PRO A 453 -21.76 -13.81 2.77
N ALA A 454 -22.62 -14.36 3.62
CA ALA A 454 -22.27 -14.78 4.97
C ALA A 454 -21.06 -15.71 4.91
N ALA A 455 -19.92 -15.27 5.44
CA ALA A 455 -18.79 -16.13 5.75
C ALA A 455 -19.30 -17.22 6.69
N ASP A 456 -19.34 -18.46 6.20
CA ASP A 456 -19.77 -19.61 6.98
C ASP A 456 -18.78 -19.79 8.15
N ASP A 457 -19.30 -19.67 9.37
CA ASP A 457 -18.57 -19.83 10.63
C ASP A 457 -18.01 -21.25 10.70
N ALA A 458 -16.78 -21.46 10.22
CA ALA A 458 -16.00 -22.65 10.51
C ALA A 458 -15.53 -22.61 11.98
N HIS A 459 -16.44 -22.92 12.89
CA HIS A 459 -16.08 -23.29 14.26
C HIS A 459 -15.25 -24.60 14.23
N PRO A 460 -14.08 -24.66 14.90
CA PRO A 460 -13.35 -25.91 15.02
C PRO A 460 -14.11 -26.79 16.02
N THR A 461 -14.81 -27.81 15.52
CA THR A 461 -15.42 -28.83 16.38
C THR A 461 -14.30 -29.68 16.99
N THR A 462 -14.11 -29.51 18.30
CA THR A 462 -13.32 -30.39 19.15
C THR A 462 -13.74 -31.85 18.94
N HIS A 463 -12.79 -32.67 18.48
CA HIS A 463 -12.91 -34.11 18.40
C HIS A 463 -13.14 -34.72 19.80
N GLU A 464 -14.37 -35.11 20.10
CA GLU A 464 -14.68 -35.98 21.24
C GLU A 464 -14.41 -37.44 20.83
N ALA A 465 -13.43 -38.06 21.51
CA ALA A 465 -12.99 -39.42 21.26
C ALA A 465 -14.08 -40.44 21.60
N ALA A 466 -14.56 -41.16 20.58
CA ALA A 466 -15.42 -42.33 20.74
C ALA A 466 -14.65 -43.48 21.40
N ARG A 467 -15.16 -43.99 22.53
CA ARG A 467 -14.75 -45.25 23.15
C ARG A 467 -15.17 -46.44 22.28
N PRO A 468 -14.37 -47.53 22.22
CA PRO A 468 -14.73 -48.71 21.46
C PRO A 468 -15.75 -49.56 22.23
N THR A 469 -16.78 -50.01 21.51
CA THR A 469 -17.76 -51.00 21.95
C THR A 469 -17.13 -52.40 21.99
N ASP A 470 -17.19 -52.99 23.17
CA ASP A 470 -17.05 -54.41 23.47
C ASP A 470 -18.11 -55.22 22.71
N ALA A 471 -17.69 -56.25 21.97
CA ALA A 471 -18.40 -57.53 21.80
C ALA A 471 -17.74 -58.41 20.73
N ALA A 472 -16.93 -59.38 21.15
CA ALA A 472 -16.80 -60.66 20.46
C ALA A 472 -16.21 -61.73 21.40
N GLU A 473 -17.09 -62.47 22.08
CA GLU A 473 -16.77 -63.81 22.57
C GLU A 473 -17.90 -64.76 22.17
N GLU A 474 -17.49 -65.83 21.46
CA GLU A 474 -18.10 -67.15 21.27
C GLU A 474 -19.53 -67.28 20.70
N THR A 475 -19.69 -68.00 19.57
CA THR A 475 -19.91 -69.47 19.58
C THR A 475 -20.21 -69.99 18.16
N ARG A 476 -19.48 -71.06 17.78
CA ARG A 476 -19.74 -72.09 16.75
C ARG A 476 -19.18 -71.94 15.33
#